data_AF-A0A096CJ68-F1
#
_entry.id   AF-A0A096CJ68-F1
#
_cell.length_a   1.000
_cell.length_b   1.000
_cell.length_c   1.000
_cell.angle_alpha   90.00
_cell.angle_beta   90.00
_cell.angle_gamma   90.00
#
_symmetry.space_group_name_H-M   'P 1'
#
loop_
_entity.id
_entity.type
_entity.pdbx_description
1 polymer ?
#
loop_
_entity_poly.entity_id
_entity_poly.type
_entity_poly.pdbx_seq_one_letter_code
_entity_poly.pdbx_strand_id
1 'polypeptide(L)'
;MSKPRYRWWGYIKSIIRNYPALEGRYCQGTSLKERMAVQRSIEQTERMENGKERLQVVDLVFFKQTHTLEGAAMMVPCHYETARHWHSDFIKLVAKNFGLLE
;
A
#
# COMPACT_ATOMS: atom_id res chain seq x y z
N MET A 1 3.84 1.14 22.82
CA MET A 1 3.60 2.51 22.31
C MET A 1 2.42 2.49 21.33
N SER A 2 1.41 3.32 21.54
CA SER A 2 0.33 3.53 20.56
C SER A 2 0.91 4.20 19.32
N LYS A 3 0.72 3.59 18.13
CA LYS A 3 1.22 4.13 16.86
C LYS A 3 0.61 5.52 16.61
N PRO A 4 1.37 6.53 16.15
CA PRO A 4 0.83 7.86 15.84
C PRO A 4 -0.36 7.77 14.88
N ARG A 5 -1.48 8.41 15.22
CA ARG A 5 -2.63 8.52 14.32
C ARG A 5 -2.40 9.65 13.33
N TYR A 6 -1.65 9.37 12.28
CA TYR A 6 -1.38 10.34 11.22
C TYR A 6 -2.68 10.80 10.54
N ARG A 7 -2.90 12.11 10.45
CA ARG A 7 -4.08 12.69 9.78
C ARG A 7 -4.19 12.25 8.31
N TRP A 8 -3.06 12.04 7.64
CA TRP A 8 -2.99 11.62 6.24
C TRP A 8 -3.28 10.13 6.00
N TRP A 9 -3.38 9.30 7.04
CA TRP A 9 -3.52 7.85 6.90
C TRP A 9 -4.77 7.44 6.09
N GLY A 10 -5.89 8.13 6.30
CA GLY A 10 -7.12 7.88 5.55
C GLY A 10 -6.98 8.22 4.07
N TYR A 11 -6.36 9.37 3.78
CA TYR A 11 -6.13 9.84 2.41
C TYR A 11 -5.21 8.90 1.63
N ILE A 12 -4.08 8.49 2.21
CA ILE A 12 -3.17 7.54 1.56
C ILE A 12 -3.85 6.20 1.27
N LYS A 13 -4.64 5.65 2.21
CA LYS A 13 -5.43 4.43 1.94
C LYS A 13 -6.40 4.61 0.77
N SER A 14 -7.01 5.79 0.65
CA SER A 14 -7.92 6.10 -0.47
C SER A 14 -7.16 6.09 -1.80
N ILE A 15 -5.98 6.72 -1.84
CA ILE A 15 -5.13 6.74 -3.04
C ILE A 15 -4.70 5.34 -3.45
N ILE A 16 -4.24 4.52 -2.49
CA ILE A 16 -3.78 3.15 -2.77
C ILE A 16 -4.93 2.30 -3.32
N ARG A 17 -6.12 2.37 -2.73
CA ARG A 17 -7.29 1.60 -3.21
C ARG A 17 -7.76 2.04 -4.58
N ASN A 18 -7.64 3.34 -4.89
CA ASN A 18 -8.03 3.89 -6.19
C ASN A 18 -6.98 3.67 -7.29
N TYR A 19 -5.76 3.24 -6.93
CA TYR A 19 -4.64 3.13 -7.87
C TYR A 19 -4.94 2.23 -9.10
N PRO A 20 -5.55 1.03 -8.97
CA PRO A 20 -5.89 0.21 -10.13
C PRO A 20 -6.81 0.92 -11.15
N ALA A 21 -7.69 1.82 -10.68
CA ALA A 21 -8.55 2.61 -11.56
C ALA A 21 -7.81 3.75 -12.28
N LEU A 22 -6.65 4.17 -11.76
CA LEU A 22 -5.78 5.19 -12.35
C LEU A 22 -4.67 4.59 -13.22
N GLU A 23 -4.45 3.29 -13.15
CA GLU A 23 -3.49 2.59 -13.99
C GLU A 23 -3.88 2.71 -15.48
N GLY A 24 -2.89 3.01 -16.33
CA GLY A 24 -3.11 3.22 -17.77
C GLY A 24 -3.87 4.49 -18.16
N ARG A 25 -4.35 5.29 -17.20
CA ARG A 25 -5.01 6.57 -17.48
C ARG A 25 -4.02 7.72 -17.58
N TYR A 26 -4.30 8.66 -18.47
CA TYR A 26 -3.57 9.93 -18.49
C TYR A 26 -4.03 10.80 -17.31
N CYS A 27 -3.13 10.98 -16.34
CA CYS A 27 -3.36 11.80 -15.15
C CYS A 27 -2.49 13.06 -15.20
N GLN A 28 -3.00 14.17 -14.68
CA GLN A 28 -2.25 15.42 -14.50
C GLN A 28 -2.32 15.91 -13.05
N GLY A 29 -1.45 16.86 -12.70
CA GLY A 29 -1.47 17.53 -11.40
C GLY A 29 -1.32 16.57 -10.21
N THR A 30 -2.20 16.71 -9.23
CA THR A 30 -2.18 15.89 -7.99
C THR A 30 -2.41 14.41 -8.27
N SER A 31 -3.32 14.05 -9.17
CA SER A 31 -3.59 12.64 -9.50
C SER A 31 -2.39 11.94 -10.13
N LEU A 32 -1.55 12.66 -10.87
CA LEU A 32 -0.28 12.12 -11.35
C LEU A 32 0.68 11.85 -10.19
N LYS A 33 0.80 12.78 -9.22
CA LYS A 33 1.63 12.59 -8.02
C LYS A 33 1.16 11.40 -7.18
N GLU A 34 -0.15 11.26 -6.98
CA GLU A 34 -0.78 10.14 -6.29
C GLU A 34 -0.43 8.80 -6.97
N ARG A 35 -0.65 8.70 -8.29
CA ARG A 35 -0.31 7.51 -9.07
C ARG A 35 1.17 7.18 -9.00
N MET A 36 2.03 8.17 -9.18
CA MET A 36 3.50 7.99 -9.13
C MET A 36 3.98 7.56 -7.75
N ALA A 37 3.37 8.07 -6.67
CA ALA A 37 3.73 7.68 -5.31
C ALA A 37 3.42 6.19 -5.06
N VAL A 38 2.24 5.71 -5.50
CA VAL A 38 1.88 4.29 -5.39
C VAL A 38 2.77 3.42 -6.28
N GLN A 39 2.97 3.82 -7.55
CA GLN A 39 3.85 3.11 -8.48
C GLN A 39 5.26 2.91 -7.91
N ARG A 40 5.89 3.98 -7.42
CA ARG A 40 7.23 3.91 -6.81
C ARG A 40 7.25 3.02 -5.55
N SER A 41 6.17 3.01 -4.78
CA SER A 41 6.06 2.14 -3.60
C SER A 41 5.95 0.66 -4.00
N ILE A 42 5.26 0.34 -5.09
CA ILE A 42 5.21 -1.03 -5.63
C ILE A 42 6.61 -1.47 -6.03
N GLU A 43 7.30 -0.68 -6.87
CA GLU A 43 8.66 -0.96 -7.34
C GLU A 43 9.67 -1.12 -6.20
N GLN A 44 9.57 -0.28 -5.16
CA GLN A 44 10.41 -0.39 -3.98
C GLN A 44 10.10 -1.65 -3.18
N THR A 45 8.81 -1.98 -2.99
CA THR A 45 8.39 -3.16 -2.22
C THR A 45 8.80 -4.45 -2.93
N GLU A 46 8.74 -4.48 -4.26
CA GLU A 46 9.17 -5.62 -5.08
C GLU A 46 10.65 -5.97 -4.84
N ARG A 47 11.50 -4.96 -4.60
CA ARG A 47 12.93 -5.12 -4.33
C ARG A 47 13.26 -5.46 -2.87
N MET A 48 12.27 -5.47 -1.98
CA MET A 48 12.47 -5.86 -0.58
C MET A 48 12.52 -7.38 -0.44
N GLU A 49 13.05 -7.85 0.69
CA GLU A 49 12.91 -9.24 1.10
C GLU A 49 11.42 -9.63 1.21
N ASN A 50 11.07 -10.77 0.62
CA ASN A 50 9.69 -11.25 0.47
C ASN A 50 8.77 -10.25 -0.25
N GLY A 51 9.33 -9.48 -1.20
CA GLY A 51 8.62 -8.45 -1.95
C GLY A 51 7.37 -8.96 -2.65
N LYS A 52 7.43 -10.19 -3.20
CA LYS A 52 6.30 -10.84 -3.87
C LYS A 52 5.14 -11.12 -2.91
N GLU A 53 5.44 -11.70 -1.74
CA GLU A 53 4.46 -12.00 -0.69
C GLU A 53 3.87 -10.72 -0.10
N ARG A 54 4.71 -9.69 0.14
CA ARG A 54 4.28 -8.36 0.57
C ARG A 54 3.28 -7.75 -0.41
N LEU A 55 3.61 -7.77 -1.70
CA LEU A 55 2.73 -7.24 -2.75
C LEU A 55 1.46 -8.06 -2.91
N GLN A 56 1.50 -9.38 -2.69
CA GLN A 56 0.30 -10.21 -2.72
C GLN A 56 -0.67 -9.84 -1.58
N VAL A 57 -0.17 -9.55 -0.37
CA VAL A 57 -1.01 -9.02 0.72
C VAL A 57 -1.60 -7.66 0.36
N VAL A 58 -0.79 -6.76 -0.23
CA VAL A 58 -1.26 -5.43 -0.69
C VAL A 58 -2.34 -5.57 -1.76
N ASP A 59 -2.16 -6.45 -2.74
CA ASP A 59 -3.11 -6.71 -3.81
C ASP A 59 -4.46 -7.19 -3.27
N LEU A 60 -4.46 -8.21 -2.41
CA LEU A 60 -5.69 -8.78 -1.85
C LEU A 60 -6.48 -7.77 -0.99
N VAL A 61 -5.77 -6.96 -0.17
CA VAL A 61 -6.40 -6.09 0.83
C VAL A 61 -6.72 -4.69 0.30
N PHE A 62 -5.86 -4.13 -0.55
CA PHE A 62 -6.03 -2.76 -1.06
C PHE A 62 -6.54 -2.70 -2.49
N PHE A 63 -5.97 -3.45 -3.42
CA PHE A 63 -6.29 -3.29 -4.85
C PHE A 63 -7.56 -4.04 -5.21
N LYS A 64 -7.63 -5.33 -4.88
CA LYS A 64 -8.81 -6.19 -5.11
C LYS A 64 -9.87 -6.02 -4.03
N GLN A 65 -9.46 -5.65 -2.82
CA GLN A 65 -10.34 -5.49 -1.66
C GLN A 65 -11.22 -6.72 -1.36
N THR A 66 -10.70 -7.92 -1.66
CA THR A 66 -11.45 -9.18 -1.53
C THR A 66 -11.23 -9.87 -0.18
N HIS A 67 -10.16 -9.52 0.53
CA HIS A 67 -9.78 -10.18 1.77
C HIS A 67 -9.56 -9.16 2.90
N THR A 68 -9.80 -9.61 4.14
CA THR A 68 -9.28 -8.93 5.33
C THR A 68 -7.79 -9.21 5.48
N LEU A 69 -7.13 -8.60 6.47
CA LEU A 69 -5.73 -8.92 6.77
C LEU A 69 -5.57 -10.37 7.23
N GLU A 70 -6.50 -10.88 8.03
CA GLU A 70 -6.55 -12.28 8.45
C GLU A 70 -6.73 -13.20 7.24
N GLY A 71 -7.67 -12.88 6.34
CA GLY A 71 -7.87 -13.64 5.10
C GLY A 71 -6.64 -13.65 4.20
N ALA A 72 -5.99 -12.49 4.03
CA ALA A 72 -4.78 -12.38 3.22
C ALA A 72 -3.60 -13.16 3.83
N ALA A 73 -3.47 -13.19 5.16
CA ALA A 73 -2.44 -13.95 5.86
C ALA A 73 -2.64 -15.48 5.76
N MET A 74 -3.88 -15.94 5.59
CA MET A 74 -4.15 -17.35 5.29
C MET A 74 -3.78 -17.70 3.84
N MET A 75 -4.03 -16.78 2.90
CA MET A 75 -3.74 -16.98 1.47
C MET A 75 -2.25 -16.84 1.13
N VAL A 76 -1.58 -15.88 1.75
CA VAL A 76 -0.12 -15.68 1.70
C VAL A 76 0.39 -16.23 3.01
N PRO A 77 0.88 -17.48 3.07
CA PRO A 77 1.09 -18.24 4.31
C PRO A 77 2.10 -17.57 5.24
N CYS A 78 1.65 -16.55 5.98
CA CYS A 78 2.43 -15.70 6.84
C CYS A 78 1.61 -15.41 8.11
N HIS A 79 2.29 -15.04 9.19
CA HIS A 79 1.59 -14.67 10.41
C HIS A 79 0.77 -13.39 10.20
N TYR A 80 -0.40 -13.32 10.86
CA TYR A 80 -1.25 -12.13 10.84
C TYR A 80 -0.48 -10.84 11.14
N GLU A 81 0.39 -10.86 12.15
CA GLU A 81 1.16 -9.69 12.54
C GLU A 81 2.17 -9.27 11.46
N THR A 82 2.67 -10.23 10.66
CA THR A 82 3.50 -9.96 9.48
C THR A 82 2.70 -9.26 8.39
N ALA A 83 1.52 -9.78 8.03
CA ALA A 83 0.62 -9.15 7.07
C ALA A 83 0.23 -7.73 7.51
N ARG A 84 -0.05 -7.54 8.81
CA ARG A 84 -0.35 -6.23 9.42
C ARG A 84 0.82 -5.26 9.33
N HIS A 85 2.05 -5.73 9.54
CA HIS A 85 3.27 -4.93 9.35
C HIS A 85 3.42 -4.53 7.88
N TRP A 86 3.39 -5.48 6.95
CA TRP A 86 3.50 -5.19 5.51
C TRP A 86 2.46 -4.19 5.03
N HIS A 87 1.20 -4.36 5.45
CA HIS A 87 0.12 -3.42 5.17
C HIS A 87 0.42 -2.01 5.71
N SER A 88 0.91 -1.91 6.95
CA SER A 88 1.21 -0.62 7.58
C SER A 88 2.43 0.06 6.94
N ASP A 89 3.45 -0.73 6.60
CA ASP A 89 4.69 -0.25 6.00
C ASP A 89 4.45 0.23 4.57
N PHE A 90 3.60 -0.47 3.81
CA PHE A 90 3.22 -0.02 2.47
C PHE A 90 2.51 1.33 2.50
N ILE A 91 1.57 1.55 3.43
CA ILE A 91 0.92 2.86 3.62
C ILE A 91 1.96 3.95 3.92
N LYS A 92 2.91 3.68 4.82
CA LYS A 92 3.96 4.65 5.15
C LYS A 92 4.90 4.91 3.98
N LEU A 93 5.22 3.88 3.19
CA LEU A 93 6.08 4.01 2.02
C LEU A 93 5.44 4.89 0.95
N VAL A 94 4.13 4.72 0.71
CA VAL A 94 3.36 5.61 -0.18
C VAL A 94 3.31 7.03 0.38
N ALA A 95 3.10 7.20 1.69
CA ALA A 95 3.14 8.52 2.32
C ALA A 95 4.50 9.21 2.14
N LYS A 96 5.60 8.46 2.30
CA LYS A 96 6.97 8.95 2.06
C LYS A 96 7.19 9.34 0.61
N ASN A 97 6.83 8.47 -0.34
CA ASN A 97 6.95 8.73 -1.77
C ASN A 97 6.05 9.89 -2.26
N PHE A 98 4.96 10.18 -1.54
CA PHE A 98 4.10 11.34 -1.79
C PHE A 98 4.61 12.63 -1.12
N GLY A 99 5.49 12.54 -0.10
CA GLY A 99 6.08 13.67 0.62
C GLY A 99 5.36 14.06 1.93
N LEU A 100 4.66 13.13 2.59
CA LEU A 100 3.95 13.35 3.87
C LEU A 100 4.67 12.74 5.08
N LEU A 101 5.77 12.04 4.83
CA LEU A 101 6.58 11.36 5.83
C LEU A 101 8.04 11.41 5.39
N GLU A 102 8.95 11.67 6.33
CA GLU A 102 10.40 11.68 6.12
C GLU A 102 11.00 10.27 6.29
#